data_AF-A0A2W7BC59-F1
#
_entry.id   AF-A0A2W7BC59-F1
#
_cell.length_a   1.000
_cell.length_b   1.000
_cell.length_c   1.000
_cell.angle_alpha   90.00
_cell.angle_beta   90.00
_cell.angle_gamma   90.00
#
_symmetry.space_group_name_H-M   'P 1'
#
loop_
_entity.id
_entity.type
_entity.pdbx_description
1 polymer ?
#
loop_
_entity_poly.entity_id
_entity_poly.type
_entity_poly.pdbx_seq_one_letter_code
_entity_poly.pdbx_strand_id
1 'polypeptide(L)'
;MAKGFGTPINKKVGYVLNLVSEFNIYAAAENALPPLDKEKADESSAGITNNLSMARVWKNPRQAEKSVQDYLGFLVDWMTDGNLDELTILICVLKADSKGDLTTEVAQKMRLEKTKSNS
;
A
#
# COMPACT_ATOMS: atom_id res chain seq x y z
N MET A 1 32.10 30.58 -10.66
CA MET A 1 30.67 30.26 -10.44
C MET A 1 30.50 28.76 -10.63
N ALA A 2 30.24 28.01 -9.57
CA ALA A 2 29.93 26.58 -9.65
C ALA A 2 28.79 26.28 -8.67
N LYS A 3 27.55 26.44 -9.13
CA LYS A 3 26.38 25.90 -8.42
C LYS A 3 26.39 24.40 -8.70
N GLY A 4 26.80 23.62 -7.71
CA GLY A 4 26.77 22.16 -7.77
C GLY A 4 25.37 21.67 -8.08
N PHE A 5 25.18 21.12 -9.27
CA PHE A 5 24.02 20.31 -9.61
C PHE A 5 24.21 18.94 -8.95
N GLY A 6 23.92 18.87 -7.65
CA GLY A 6 23.58 17.59 -7.04
C GLY A 6 22.20 17.22 -7.55
N THR A 7 22.12 16.37 -8.57
CA THR A 7 20.86 15.73 -8.98
C THR A 7 20.22 15.15 -7.73
N PRO A 8 18.97 15.48 -7.37
CA PRO A 8 18.35 14.91 -6.18
C PRO A 8 18.20 13.40 -6.39
N ILE A 9 19.13 12.65 -5.81
CA ILE A 9 19.08 11.20 -5.71
C ILE A 9 17.89 10.91 -4.80
N ASN A 10 16.88 10.21 -5.32
CA ASN A 10 15.57 9.92 -4.70
C ASN A 10 14.50 11.00 -4.86
N LYS A 11 13.90 11.06 -6.05
CA LYS A 11 12.70 11.86 -6.28
C LYS A 11 11.50 11.18 -5.61
N LYS A 12 10.83 11.90 -4.71
CA LYS A 12 9.54 11.46 -4.18
C LYS A 12 8.52 11.34 -5.30
N VAL A 13 7.97 10.14 -5.47
CA VAL A 13 6.92 9.82 -6.46
C VAL A 13 5.54 10.03 -5.84
N GLY A 14 5.37 9.62 -4.58
CA GLY A 14 4.09 9.75 -3.88
C GLY A 14 4.06 8.93 -2.60
N TYR A 15 2.90 8.38 -2.30
CA TYR A 15 2.66 7.50 -1.16
C TYR A 15 2.02 6.20 -1.62
N VAL A 16 2.41 5.08 -1.02
CA VAL A 16 1.81 3.76 -1.24
C VAL A 16 1.31 3.21 0.09
N LEU A 17 0.32 2.34 0.02
CA LEU A 17 -0.25 1.67 1.17
C LEU A 17 0.26 0.23 1.18
N ASN A 18 1.04 -0.12 2.21
CA ASN A 18 1.49 -1.48 2.48
C ASN A 18 0.56 -2.06 3.56
N LEU A 19 -0.34 -2.92 3.11
CA LEU A 19 -1.43 -3.53 3.88
C LEU A 19 -0.91 -4.62 4.81
N VAL A 20 0.06 -5.42 4.34
CA VAL A 20 0.69 -6.49 5.12
C VAL A 20 2.20 -6.41 4.92
N SER A 21 2.87 -5.74 5.85
CA SER A 21 4.29 -5.40 5.73
C SER A 21 5.22 -6.61 5.61
N GLU A 22 4.93 -7.69 6.35
CA GLU A 22 5.71 -8.93 6.32
C GLU A 22 5.77 -9.57 4.93
N PHE A 23 4.68 -9.46 4.17
CA PHE A 23 4.53 -10.07 2.85
C PHE A 23 4.67 -9.06 1.71
N ASN A 24 4.98 -7.80 2.02
CA ASN A 24 5.03 -6.70 1.05
C ASN A 24 3.75 -6.61 0.19
N ILE A 25 2.59 -6.73 0.82
CA ILE A 25 1.30 -6.62 0.13
C ILE A 25 0.90 -5.17 0.08
N TYR A 26 0.81 -4.62 -1.13
CA TYR A 26 0.44 -3.25 -1.41
C TYR A 26 -0.98 -3.16 -1.99
N ALA A 27 -1.61 -2.01 -1.80
CA ALA A 27 -2.74 -1.62 -2.63
C ALA A 27 -2.30 -1.47 -4.10
N ALA A 28 -2.99 -2.11 -5.03
CA ALA A 28 -2.75 -2.07 -6.47
C ALA A 28 -3.48 -0.91 -7.15
N ALA A 29 -2.88 -0.37 -8.20
CA ALA A 29 -3.57 0.57 -9.07
C ALA A 29 -4.66 -0.14 -9.87
N GLU A 30 -5.82 0.50 -10.05
CA GLU A 30 -6.96 -0.04 -10.81
C GLU A 30 -6.55 -0.51 -12.23
N ASN A 31 -5.64 0.23 -12.87
CA ASN A 31 -5.14 -0.07 -14.22
C ASN A 31 -4.01 -1.11 -14.25
N ALA A 32 -3.46 -1.50 -13.09
CA ALA A 32 -2.40 -2.48 -13.00
C ALA A 32 -2.95 -3.90 -12.86
N LEU A 33 -4.21 -4.07 -12.47
CA LEU A 33 -4.84 -5.38 -12.46
C LEU A 33 -5.09 -5.82 -13.91
N PRO A 34 -4.75 -7.08 -14.28
CA PRO A 34 -5.20 -7.61 -15.56
C PRO A 34 -6.73 -7.47 -15.63
N PRO A 35 -7.31 -7.19 -16.80
CA PRO A 35 -8.76 -7.16 -16.95
C PRO A 35 -9.28 -8.56 -16.63
N LEU A 36 -9.65 -8.78 -15.37
CA LEU A 36 -10.44 -9.93 -14.99
C LEU A 36 -11.76 -9.77 -15.73
N ASP A 37 -12.11 -10.80 -16.52
CA ASP A 37 -13.40 -10.88 -17.21
C ASP A 37 -14.49 -10.43 -16.26
N LYS A 38 -15.11 -9.29 -16.60
CA LYS A 38 -16.10 -8.60 -15.76
C LYS A 38 -17.33 -9.45 -15.46
N GLU A 39 -17.43 -10.63 -16.06
CA GLU A 39 -18.48 -11.63 -15.84
C GLU A 39 -18.24 -12.51 -14.60
N LYS A 40 -17.06 -12.47 -13.97
CA LYS A 40 -16.76 -13.16 -12.68
C LYS A 40 -16.36 -12.20 -11.54
N ALA A 41 -16.64 -10.91 -11.68
CA ALA A 41 -16.33 -9.90 -10.66
C ALA A 41 -17.42 -9.83 -9.56
N ASP A 42 -17.94 -10.98 -9.11
CA ASP A 42 -18.86 -11.05 -7.97
C ASP A 42 -18.09 -11.03 -6.63
N GLU A 43 -16.78 -11.30 -6.66
CA GLU A 43 -15.90 -11.09 -5.53
C GLU A 43 -15.01 -9.89 -5.81
N SER A 44 -15.14 -8.86 -4.97
CA SER A 44 -14.27 -7.70 -4.92
C SER A 44 -12.84 -8.17 -4.76
N SER A 45 -12.13 -8.46 -5.85
CA SER A 45 -10.68 -8.61 -5.84
C SER A 45 -10.18 -7.35 -5.18
N ALA A 46 -9.67 -7.45 -3.95
CA ALA A 46 -9.42 -6.32 -3.07
C ALA A 46 -8.39 -5.33 -3.63
N GLY A 47 -7.93 -5.49 -4.88
CA GLY A 47 -7.05 -4.59 -5.58
C GLY A 47 -5.70 -4.53 -4.87
N ILE A 48 -5.08 -5.69 -4.65
CA ILE A 48 -3.80 -5.83 -3.96
C ILE A 48 -2.72 -6.41 -4.90
N THR A 49 -1.46 -6.15 -4.59
CA THR A 49 -0.31 -6.63 -5.35
C THR A 49 0.90 -6.79 -4.45
N ASN A 50 1.79 -7.74 -4.75
CA ASN A 50 3.11 -7.86 -4.14
C ASN A 50 4.20 -7.13 -4.95
N ASN A 51 3.84 -6.51 -6.06
CA ASN A 51 4.76 -5.79 -6.93
C ASN A 51 4.62 -4.27 -6.71
N LEU A 52 5.67 -3.65 -6.17
CA LEU A 52 5.70 -2.23 -5.89
C LEU A 52 5.46 -1.35 -7.13
N SER A 53 5.88 -1.80 -8.32
CA SER A 53 5.65 -1.09 -9.58
C SER A 53 4.18 -1.06 -10.01
N MET A 54 3.35 -1.95 -9.45
CA MET A 54 1.92 -2.03 -9.69
C MET A 54 1.11 -1.37 -8.57
N ALA A 55 1.78 -0.86 -7.52
CA ALA A 55 1.13 -0.27 -6.37
C ALA A 55 0.40 1.03 -6.75
N ARG A 56 -0.73 1.27 -6.10
CA ARG A 56 -1.46 2.54 -6.18
C ARG A 56 -0.64 3.62 -5.51
N VAL A 57 -0.44 4.72 -6.24
CA VAL A 57 0.31 5.87 -5.75
C VAL A 57 -0.64 7.02 -5.46
N TRP A 58 -0.70 7.43 -4.19
CA TRP A 58 -1.42 8.61 -3.75
C TRP A 58 -0.51 9.83 -3.69
N LYS A 59 -1.09 11.01 -3.92
CA LYS A 59 -0.33 12.28 -3.92
C LYS A 59 0.05 12.73 -2.50
N ASN A 60 -0.77 12.38 -1.51
CA ASN A 60 -0.59 12.77 -0.12
C ASN A 60 -0.95 11.61 0.82
N PRO A 61 -0.41 11.58 2.06
CA PRO A 61 -0.60 10.46 2.97
C PRO A 61 -2.04 10.33 3.45
N ARG A 62 -2.76 11.46 3.61
CA ARG A 62 -4.17 11.47 4.02
C ARG A 62 -5.09 10.74 3.02
N GLN A 63 -4.76 10.78 1.72
CA GLN A 63 -5.50 10.03 0.72
C GLN A 63 -5.26 8.52 0.86
N ALA A 64 -4.01 8.10 1.07
CA ALA A 64 -3.67 6.70 1.33
C ALA A 64 -4.34 6.18 2.61
N GLU A 65 -4.34 7.00 3.67
CA GLU A 65 -5.01 6.73 4.93
C GLU A 65 -6.51 6.50 4.77
N LYS A 66 -7.21 7.41 4.05
CA LYS A 66 -8.65 7.25 3.79
C LYS A 66 -8.95 5.97 3.01
N SER A 67 -8.10 5.62 2.04
CA SER A 67 -8.27 4.42 1.24
C SER A 67 -8.08 3.13 2.02
N VAL A 68 -7.53 3.13 3.24
CA VAL A 68 -7.48 1.92 4.08
C VAL A 68 -8.87 1.29 4.27
N GLN A 69 -9.91 2.12 4.33
CA GLN A 69 -11.30 1.68 4.46
C GLN A 69 -11.72 0.74 3.33
N ASP A 70 -11.22 0.98 2.12
CA ASP A 70 -11.51 0.18 0.92
C ASP A 70 -10.95 -1.25 1.04
N TYR A 71 -9.97 -1.48 1.92
CA TYR A 71 -9.28 -2.75 2.12
C TYR A 71 -9.67 -3.45 3.43
N LEU A 72 -10.62 -2.91 4.21
CA LEU A 72 -10.96 -3.45 5.52
C LEU A 72 -11.43 -4.91 5.47
N GLY A 73 -12.23 -5.29 4.47
CA GLY A 73 -12.66 -6.69 4.29
C GLY A 73 -11.46 -7.64 4.19
N PHE A 74 -10.57 -7.35 3.23
CA PHE A 74 -9.32 -8.10 3.06
C PHE A 74 -8.46 -8.15 4.33
N LEU A 75 -8.31 -7.01 5.03
CA LEU A 75 -7.49 -6.94 6.25
C LEU A 75 -8.09 -7.77 7.39
N VAL A 76 -9.42 -7.79 7.53
CA VAL A 76 -10.12 -8.59 8.54
C VAL A 76 -10.01 -10.08 8.22
N ASP A 77 -10.19 -10.46 6.95
CA ASP A 77 -10.03 -11.84 6.49
C ASP A 77 -8.59 -12.31 6.73
N TRP A 78 -7.60 -11.48 6.37
CA TRP A 78 -6.18 -11.76 6.61
C TRP A 78 -5.87 -11.98 8.10
N MET A 79 -6.37 -11.12 8.98
CA MET A 79 -6.19 -11.29 10.43
C MET A 79 -6.93 -12.51 10.97
N THR A 80 -8.05 -12.91 10.36
CA THR A 80 -8.83 -14.08 10.77
C THR A 80 -8.10 -15.36 10.37
N ASP A 81 -7.69 -15.47 9.11
CA ASP A 81 -6.94 -16.61 8.58
C ASP A 81 -5.57 -16.79 9.24
N GLY A 82 -4.88 -15.67 9.50
CA GLY A 82 -3.60 -15.66 10.19
C GLY A 82 -3.71 -15.81 11.71
N ASN A 83 -4.92 -15.89 12.28
CA ASN A 83 -5.19 -15.84 13.72
C ASN A 83 -4.44 -14.69 14.44
N LEU A 84 -4.42 -13.50 13.81
CA LEU A 84 -3.77 -12.30 14.32
C LEU A 84 -4.75 -11.48 15.15
N ASP A 85 -4.30 -11.00 16.32
CA ASP A 85 -5.05 -10.03 17.14
C ASP A 85 -4.86 -8.59 16.64
N GLU A 86 -3.76 -8.34 15.93
CA GLU A 86 -3.39 -7.03 15.41
C GLU A 86 -2.69 -7.13 14.04
N LEU A 87 -2.84 -6.08 13.25
CA LEU A 87 -2.15 -5.91 11.98
C LEU A 87 -1.64 -4.48 11.84
N THR A 88 -0.36 -4.33 11.50
CA THR A 88 0.23 -3.01 11.23
C THR A 88 0.19 -2.72 9.74
N ILE A 89 -0.50 -1.65 9.38
CA ILE A 89 -0.60 -1.10 8.04
C ILE A 89 0.37 0.07 7.94
N LEU A 90 1.13 0.15 6.86
CA LEU A 90 2.13 1.20 6.66
C LEU A 90 1.73 2.08 5.49
N ILE A 91 1.78 3.39 5.70
CA ILE A 91 1.78 4.37 4.62
C ILE A 91 3.25 4.71 4.36
N CYS A 92 3.74 4.38 3.18
CA CYS A 92 5.14 4.59 2.81
C CYS A 92 5.27 5.71 1.77
N VAL A 93 6.30 6.54 1.89
CA VAL A 93 6.76 7.40 0.80
C VAL A 93 7.36 6.50 -0.27
N LEU A 94 6.86 6.61 -1.50
CA LEU A 94 7.46 5.99 -2.67
C LEU A 94 8.51 6.96 -3.25
N LYS A 95 9.73 6.46 -3.42
CA LYS A 95 10.85 7.18 -4.03
C LYS A 95 11.35 6.40 -5.24
N ALA A 96 11.72 7.12 -6.29
CA ALA A 96 12.43 6.57 -7.43
C ALA A 96 13.86 7.07 -7.39
N ASP A 97 14.81 6.15 -7.50
CA ASP A 97 16.23 6.49 -7.60
C ASP A 97 16.60 6.98 -9.01
N SER A 98 17.88 7.27 -9.25
CA SER A 98 18.37 7.72 -10.56
C SER A 98 18.35 6.64 -11.64
N LYS A 99 18.21 5.36 -11.27
CA LYS A 99 18.14 4.20 -12.17
C LYS A 99 16.70 3.81 -12.52
N GLY A 100 15.73 4.40 -11.83
CA GLY A 100 14.31 4.08 -11.96
C GLY A 100 13.84 2.99 -10.98
N ASP A 101 14.72 2.56 -10.07
CA ASP A 101 14.38 1.59 -9.04
C ASP A 101 13.48 2.25 -7.97
N LEU A 102 12.42 1.53 -7.61
CA LEU A 102 11.43 1.99 -6.65
C LEU A 102 11.81 1.54 -5.24
N THR A 103 11.80 2.48 -4.30
CA THR A 103 12.04 2.23 -2.88
C THR A 103 10.95 2.86 -2.04
N THR A 104 10.69 2.26 -0.87
CA THR A 104 9.70 2.75 0.09
C THR A 104 10.36 3.14 1.41
N GLU A 105 9.87 4.21 2.01
CA GLU A 105 10.25 4.65 3.34
C GLU A 105 8.99 4.87 4.18
N VAL A 106 8.94 4.32 5.39
CA VAL A 106 7.73 4.42 6.24
C VAL A 106 7.48 5.88 6.63
N ALA A 107 6.32 6.41 6.23
CA ALA A 107 5.87 7.75 6.59
C ALA A 107 4.97 7.74 7.82
N GLN A 108 4.08 6.75 7.90
CA GLN A 108 3.10 6.61 8.96
C GLN A 108 2.77 5.13 9.18
N LYS A 109 2.44 4.78 10.42
CA LYS A 109 1.97 3.46 10.80
C LYS A 109 0.54 3.58 11.33
N MET A 110 -0.29 2.62 10.95
CA MET A 110 -1.65 2.46 11.46
C MET A 110 -1.75 1.04 12.00
N ARG A 111 -2.49 0.87 13.09
CA ARG A 111 -2.73 -0.44 13.70
C ARG A 111 -4.21 -0.75 13.59
N LEU A 112 -4.51 -1.91 13.04
CA LEU A 112 -5.82 -2.52 13.07
C LEU A 112 -5.79 -3.57 14.17
N GLU A 113 -6.77 -3.53 15.07
CA GLU A 113 -6.88 -4.45 16.20
C GLU A 113 -8.24 -5.12 16.16
N LYS A 114 -8.30 -6.42 16.44
CA LYS A 114 -9.59 -7.07 16.69
C LYS A 114 -10.16 -6.51 17.99
N THR A 115 -11.32 -5.87 17.91
CA THR A 115 -12.08 -5.53 19.11
C THR A 115 -12.48 -6.81 19.82
N LYS A 116 -11.81 -7.14 20.92
CA LYS A 116 -12.31 -8.13 21.87
C LYS A 116 -13.54 -7.52 22.53
N SER A 117 -14.72 -7.85 22.01
CA SER A 117 -15.96 -7.59 22.72
C SER A 117 -15.91 -8.37 24.03
N ASN A 118 -15.62 -7.69 25.14
CA ASN A 118 -15.85 -8.25 26.47
C ASN A 118 -17.34 -8.60 26.54
N SER A 119 -17.60 -9.91 26.50
CA SER A 119 -18.92 -10.48 26.81
C SER A 119 -19.23 -10.34 28.30
#